data_AF-A0A7C5TH35-F1
#
_entry.id   AF-A0A7C5TH35-F1
#
_cell.length_a   1.000
_cell.length_b   1.000
_cell.length_c   1.000
_cell.angle_alpha   90.00
_cell.angle_beta   90.00
_cell.angle_gamma   90.00
#
_symmetry.space_group_name_H-M   'P 1'
#
loop_
_entity.id
_entity.type
_entity.pdbx_description
1 polymer ?
#
loop_
_entity_poly.entity_id
_entity_poly.type
_entity_poly.pdbx_seq_one_letter_code
_entity_poly.pdbx_strand_id
1 'polypeptide(L)'
;MNGRRDAELSKCVEDALTNIQLRNVVSAFIKAFTDCFIKCFEGAKEIKGYVTEFSRVATKKLYNELKCKNIQNQLQQISAYLDTIYNQFTLLFDAVIRFSLVLHSRLSIDTKNPLLPLEISISWDPILNVPYIPASSLKGVVRTYLELNNIRDIDSIPIE
;
A
#
# COMPACT_ATOMS: atom_id res chain seq x y z
N MET A 1 -16.39 -30.29 -5.23
CA MET A 1 -17.02 -29.58 -4.09
C MET A 1 -16.37 -28.22 -3.75
N ASN A 2 -15.34 -27.72 -4.46
CA ASN A 2 -14.72 -26.41 -4.16
C ASN A 2 -15.44 -25.17 -4.75
N GLY A 3 -15.91 -25.23 -6.00
CA GLY A 3 -16.37 -24.01 -6.70
C GLY A 3 -17.57 -23.25 -6.09
N ARG A 4 -18.42 -23.90 -5.28
CA ARG A 4 -19.53 -23.20 -4.59
C ARG A 4 -19.05 -22.33 -3.43
N ARG A 5 -18.03 -22.79 -2.68
CA ARG A 5 -17.47 -22.05 -1.54
C ARG A 5 -16.61 -20.88 -1.99
N ASP A 6 -15.88 -21.06 -3.09
CA ASP A 6 -15.07 -19.99 -3.69
C ASP A 6 -15.97 -18.83 -4.19
N ALA A 7 -17.16 -19.17 -4.71
CA ALA A 7 -18.17 -18.18 -5.10
C ALA A 7 -18.78 -17.44 -3.90
N GLU A 8 -19.08 -18.15 -2.81
CA GLU A 8 -19.59 -17.55 -1.57
C GLU A 8 -18.56 -16.61 -0.92
N LEU A 9 -17.28 -17.03 -0.87
CA LEU A 9 -16.19 -16.18 -0.39
C LEU A 9 -16.00 -14.95 -1.27
N SER A 10 -15.93 -15.14 -2.59
CA SER A 10 -15.77 -14.04 -3.54
C SER A 10 -16.86 -12.99 -3.35
N LYS A 11 -18.12 -13.43 -3.22
CA LYS A 11 -19.26 -12.54 -2.96
C LYS A 11 -19.12 -11.81 -1.62
N CYS A 12 -18.77 -12.52 -0.55
CA CYS A 12 -18.57 -11.91 0.77
C CYS A 12 -17.51 -10.79 0.73
N VAL A 13 -16.37 -11.06 0.08
CA VAL A 13 -15.27 -10.09 -0.03
C VAL A 13 -15.66 -8.91 -0.90
N GLU A 14 -16.32 -9.14 -2.04
CA GLU A 14 -16.79 -8.07 -2.93
C GLU A 14 -17.78 -7.14 -2.21
N ASP A 15 -18.73 -7.70 -1.47
CA ASP A 15 -19.71 -6.95 -0.69
C ASP A 15 -19.01 -6.17 0.44
N ALA A 16 -18.13 -6.82 1.20
CA ALA A 16 -17.44 -6.20 2.35
C ALA A 16 -16.50 -5.05 1.97
N LEU A 17 -15.90 -5.11 0.77
CA LEU A 17 -14.97 -4.13 0.23
C LEU A 17 -15.62 -3.15 -0.76
N THR A 18 -16.95 -3.06 -0.78
CA THR A 18 -17.65 -2.05 -1.57
C THR A 18 -17.34 -0.63 -1.07
N ASN A 19 -17.14 0.29 -2.01
CA ASN A 19 -16.80 1.70 -1.77
C ASN A 19 -15.56 1.90 -0.88
N ILE A 20 -14.55 1.03 -1.02
CA ILE A 20 -13.36 1.06 -0.17
C ILE A 20 -12.58 2.37 -0.23
N GLN A 21 -12.63 3.09 -1.35
CA GLN A 21 -12.02 4.40 -1.53
C GLN A 21 -12.53 5.46 -0.52
N LEU A 22 -13.72 5.26 0.05
CA LEU A 22 -14.30 6.15 1.06
C LEU A 22 -13.98 5.72 2.50
N ARG A 23 -13.22 4.64 2.67
CA ARG A 23 -12.92 4.01 3.96
C ARG A 23 -11.42 3.84 4.11
N ASN A 24 -10.95 3.68 5.34
CA ASN A 24 -9.59 3.22 5.58
C ASN A 24 -9.40 1.81 5.00
N VAL A 25 -8.51 1.66 4.02
CA VAL A 25 -8.29 0.40 3.27
C VAL A 25 -7.80 -0.70 4.21
N VAL A 26 -6.84 -0.40 5.08
CA VAL A 26 -6.26 -1.37 6.02
C VAL A 26 -7.34 -1.94 6.94
N SER A 27 -8.11 -1.08 7.61
CA SER A 27 -9.21 -1.51 8.49
C SER A 27 -10.30 -2.25 7.72
N ALA A 28 -10.65 -1.80 6.52
CA ALA A 28 -11.64 -2.47 5.68
C ALA A 28 -11.20 -3.88 5.27
N PHE A 29 -9.93 -4.05 4.92
CA PHE A 29 -9.33 -5.33 4.56
C PHE A 29 -9.29 -6.30 5.73
N ILE A 30 -8.79 -5.86 6.89
CA ILE A 30 -8.72 -6.71 8.09
C ILE A 30 -10.13 -7.18 8.48
N LYS A 31 -11.09 -6.25 8.53
CA LYS A 31 -12.48 -6.57 8.86
C LYS A 31 -13.10 -7.54 7.84
N ALA A 32 -12.93 -7.28 6.53
CA ALA A 32 -13.43 -8.17 5.50
C ALA A 32 -12.82 -9.57 5.60
N PHE A 33 -11.51 -9.64 5.88
CA PHE A 33 -10.80 -10.90 6.05
C PHE A 33 -11.34 -11.70 7.22
N THR A 34 -11.53 -11.08 8.40
CA THR A 34 -12.05 -11.78 9.58
C THR A 34 -13.52 -12.15 9.44
N ASP A 35 -14.36 -11.22 8.96
CA ASP A 35 -15.81 -11.43 8.86
C ASP A 35 -16.14 -12.53 7.83
N CYS A 36 -15.47 -12.51 6.67
CA CYS A 36 -15.67 -13.55 5.66
C CYS A 36 -15.05 -14.88 6.07
N PHE A 37 -13.96 -14.88 6.85
CA PHE A 37 -13.38 -16.11 7.38
C PHE A 37 -14.37 -16.80 8.31
N ILE A 38 -14.94 -16.07 9.27
CA ILE A 38 -15.94 -16.60 10.22
C ILE A 38 -17.13 -17.19 9.47
N LYS A 39 -17.71 -16.44 8.52
CA LYS A 39 -18.86 -16.91 7.72
C LYS A 39 -18.57 -18.19 6.93
N CYS A 40 -17.36 -18.33 6.38
CA CYS A 40 -16.97 -19.53 5.66
C CYS A 40 -16.54 -20.69 6.57
N PHE A 41 -16.20 -20.41 7.83
CA PHE A 41 -15.69 -21.39 8.80
C PHE A 41 -16.79 -22.04 9.66
N GLU A 42 -17.97 -21.43 9.78
CA GLU A 42 -19.14 -22.02 10.45
C GLU A 42 -19.51 -23.39 9.82
N GLY A 43 -18.92 -24.47 10.35
CA GLY A 43 -19.21 -25.87 9.97
C GLY A 43 -18.06 -26.67 9.32
N ALA A 44 -16.84 -26.13 9.17
CA ALA A 44 -15.73 -26.84 8.51
C ALA A 44 -14.45 -26.95 9.37
N LYS A 45 -13.72 -28.07 9.26
CA LYS A 45 -12.45 -28.30 9.98
C LYS A 45 -11.23 -27.59 9.36
N GLU A 46 -11.29 -27.20 8.08
CA GLU A 46 -10.16 -26.52 7.41
C GLU A 46 -10.64 -25.83 6.10
N ILE A 47 -10.25 -24.58 5.88
CA ILE A 47 -10.43 -23.88 4.59
C ILE A 47 -9.06 -23.75 3.92
N LYS A 48 -8.71 -24.73 3.10
CA LYS A 48 -7.50 -24.65 2.28
C LYS A 48 -7.64 -23.56 1.23
N GLY A 49 -6.61 -22.71 1.10
CA GLY A 49 -6.57 -21.67 0.07
C GLY A 49 -7.36 -20.41 0.36
N TYR A 50 -7.90 -20.23 1.58
CA TYR A 50 -8.65 -19.03 1.96
C TYR A 50 -7.87 -17.74 1.68
N VAL A 51 -6.61 -17.69 2.14
CA VAL A 51 -5.75 -16.51 2.02
C VAL A 51 -5.52 -16.15 0.55
N THR A 52 -5.21 -17.14 -0.29
CA THR A 52 -4.98 -16.94 -1.72
C THR A 52 -6.22 -16.44 -2.43
N GLU A 53 -7.38 -17.04 -2.15
CA GLU A 53 -8.64 -16.64 -2.80
C GLU A 53 -9.11 -15.25 -2.33
N PHE A 54 -9.02 -14.98 -1.03
CA PHE A 54 -9.25 -13.64 -0.48
C PHE A 54 -8.31 -12.63 -1.15
N SER A 55 -7.02 -12.92 -1.22
CA SER A 55 -6.01 -12.02 -1.81
C SER A 55 -6.33 -11.70 -3.26
N ARG A 56 -6.71 -12.70 -4.05
CA ARG A 56 -7.10 -12.56 -5.46
C ARG A 56 -8.28 -11.61 -5.62
N VAL A 57 -9.36 -11.83 -4.87
CA VAL A 57 -10.60 -11.04 -4.97
C VAL A 57 -10.39 -9.63 -4.42
N ALA A 58 -9.81 -9.51 -3.23
CA ALA A 58 -9.56 -8.24 -2.57
C ALA A 58 -8.64 -7.32 -3.39
N THR A 59 -7.56 -7.86 -3.96
CA THR A 59 -6.64 -7.08 -4.82
C THR A 59 -7.34 -6.58 -6.08
N LYS A 60 -8.16 -7.43 -6.73
CA LYS A 60 -8.93 -7.02 -7.91
C LYS A 60 -9.93 -5.91 -7.58
N LYS A 61 -10.59 -6.01 -6.42
CA LYS A 61 -11.52 -4.97 -5.94
C LYS A 61 -10.77 -3.67 -5.65
N LEU A 62 -9.66 -3.73 -4.91
CA LEU A 62 -8.80 -2.58 -4.59
C LEU A 62 -8.36 -1.84 -5.86
N TYR A 63 -7.85 -2.57 -6.85
CA TYR A 63 -7.43 -2.00 -8.13
C TYR A 63 -8.58 -1.27 -8.87
N ASN A 64 -9.79 -1.83 -8.83
CA ASN A 64 -10.93 -1.25 -9.53
C ASN A 64 -11.48 0.00 -8.83
N GLU A 65 -11.54 -0.02 -7.50
CA GLU A 65 -12.09 1.08 -6.70
C GLU A 65 -11.12 2.28 -6.62
N LEU A 66 -9.81 2.03 -6.64
CA LEU A 66 -8.78 3.07 -6.54
C LEU A 66 -8.25 3.59 -7.87
N LYS A 67 -9.02 3.45 -8.96
CA LYS A 67 -8.67 4.12 -10.23
C LYS A 67 -8.60 5.63 -10.01
N CYS A 68 -7.68 6.31 -10.69
CA CYS A 68 -7.45 7.75 -10.49
C CYS A 68 -8.72 8.61 -10.53
N LYS A 69 -9.67 8.26 -11.41
CA LYS A 69 -10.99 8.93 -11.50
C LYS A 69 -11.79 8.92 -10.18
N ASN A 70 -11.63 7.91 -9.35
CA ASN A 70 -12.38 7.71 -8.12
C ASN A 70 -11.70 8.37 -6.91
N ILE A 71 -10.38 8.58 -6.96
CA ILE A 71 -9.57 9.11 -5.86
C ILE A 71 -8.94 10.48 -6.14
N GLN A 72 -9.31 11.13 -7.24
CA GLN A 72 -8.70 12.40 -7.67
C GLN A 72 -8.73 13.49 -6.58
N ASN A 73 -9.87 13.66 -5.92
CA ASN A 73 -10.01 14.64 -4.83
C ASN A 73 -9.06 14.31 -3.66
N GLN A 74 -8.96 13.04 -3.26
CA GLN A 74 -8.04 12.59 -2.21
C GLN A 74 -6.58 12.87 -2.62
N LEU A 75 -6.20 12.58 -3.86
CA LEU A 75 -4.85 12.86 -4.36
C LEU A 75 -4.52 14.35 -4.37
N GLN A 76 -5.50 15.21 -4.71
CA GLN A 76 -5.32 16.67 -4.65
C GLN A 76 -5.11 17.16 -3.21
N GLN A 77 -5.87 16.63 -2.25
CA GLN A 77 -5.72 16.96 -0.83
C GLN A 77 -4.35 16.52 -0.30
N ILE A 78 -3.90 15.32 -0.66
CA ILE A 78 -2.57 14.81 -0.30
C ILE A 78 -1.47 15.70 -0.92
N SER A 79 -1.62 16.11 -2.18
CA SER A 79 -0.67 17.03 -2.81
C SER A 79 -0.55 18.33 -2.04
N ALA A 80 -1.68 18.97 -1.69
CA ALA A 80 -1.69 20.21 -0.92
C ALA A 80 -1.08 20.04 0.49
N TYR A 81 -1.31 18.89 1.12
CA TYR A 81 -0.68 18.54 2.39
C TYR A 81 0.84 18.42 2.26
N LEU A 82 1.34 17.74 1.23
CA LEU A 82 2.77 17.61 0.97
C LEU A 82 3.42 18.96 0.63
N ASP A 83 2.72 19.84 -0.08
CA ASP A 83 3.17 21.22 -0.34
C ASP A 83 3.31 22.00 0.97
N THR A 84 2.35 21.82 1.88
CA THR A 84 2.40 22.44 3.21
C THR A 84 3.61 21.94 4.01
N ILE A 85 3.85 20.62 4.05
CA ILE A 85 5.03 20.05 4.72
C ILE A 85 6.31 20.62 4.12
N TYR A 86 6.43 20.62 2.79
CA TYR A 86 7.61 21.12 2.11
C TYR A 86 7.90 22.58 2.50
N ASN A 87 6.88 23.45 2.46
CA ASN A 87 7.01 24.85 2.84
C ASN A 87 7.44 25.02 4.30
N GLN A 88 6.93 24.21 5.23
CA GLN A 88 7.37 24.25 6.62
C GLN A 88 8.83 23.79 6.77
N PHE A 89 9.24 22.74 6.05
CA PHE A 89 10.61 22.25 6.10
C PHE A 89 11.59 23.28 5.55
N THR A 90 11.25 24.00 4.48
CA THR A 90 12.12 25.05 3.92
C THR A 90 12.35 26.23 4.87
N LEU A 91 11.50 26.42 5.87
CA LEU A 91 11.71 27.44 6.91
C LEU A 91 12.62 26.94 8.05
N LEU A 92 12.76 25.63 8.21
CA LEU A 92 13.46 25.00 9.33
C LEU A 92 14.86 24.50 8.97
N PHE A 93 15.07 24.11 7.71
CA PHE A 93 16.30 23.50 7.24
C PHE A 93 16.93 24.32 6.11
N ASP A 94 18.25 24.39 6.11
CA ASP A 94 19.02 25.14 5.10
C ASP A 94 18.90 24.55 3.69
N ALA A 95 18.69 23.24 3.59
CA ALA A 95 18.56 22.53 2.32
C ALA A 95 17.39 21.54 2.36
N VAL A 96 16.40 21.75 1.49
CA VAL A 96 15.24 20.86 1.32
C VAL A 96 15.01 20.61 -0.16
N ILE A 97 15.19 19.36 -0.57
CA ILE A 97 15.05 18.96 -1.97
C ILE A 97 13.77 18.15 -2.14
N ARG A 98 12.96 18.54 -3.12
CA ARG A 98 11.77 17.80 -3.53
C ARG A 98 12.03 17.10 -4.86
N PHE A 99 11.76 15.80 -4.90
CA PHE A 99 11.83 15.00 -6.12
C PHE A 99 10.43 14.57 -6.53
N SER A 100 10.20 14.48 -7.84
CA SER A 100 9.01 13.83 -8.41
C SER A 100 9.47 12.68 -9.29
N LEU A 101 8.98 11.48 -8.98
CA LEU A 101 9.36 10.24 -9.64
C LEU A 101 8.12 9.63 -10.28
N VAL A 102 8.29 9.13 -11.50
CA VAL A 102 7.21 8.45 -12.24
C VAL A 102 7.61 7.00 -12.45
N LEU A 103 6.67 6.09 -12.19
CA LEU A 103 6.88 4.67 -12.42
C LEU A 103 6.82 4.34 -13.92
N HIS A 104 7.89 3.79 -14.48
CA HIS A 104 7.92 3.29 -15.86
C HIS A 104 7.38 1.86 -15.99
N SER A 105 7.28 1.13 -14.88
CA SER A 105 6.79 -0.25 -14.83
C SER A 105 6.01 -0.47 -13.51
N ARG A 106 5.44 -1.67 -13.35
CA ARG A 106 4.75 -2.06 -12.11
C ARG A 106 5.77 -2.14 -10.96
N LEU A 107 5.57 -1.30 -9.94
CA LEU A 107 6.38 -1.31 -8.72
C LEU A 107 5.81 -2.31 -7.71
N SER A 108 6.71 -3.09 -7.12
CA SER A 108 6.41 -3.91 -5.94
C SER A 108 7.37 -3.47 -4.84
N ILE A 109 6.80 -3.03 -3.71
CA ILE A 109 7.56 -2.58 -2.55
C ILE A 109 6.89 -3.09 -1.29
N ASP A 110 7.70 -3.53 -0.33
CA ASP A 110 7.22 -4.00 0.97
C ASP A 110 6.19 -5.13 0.85
N THR A 111 6.56 -6.16 0.09
CA THR A 111 5.69 -7.32 -0.20
C THR A 111 5.29 -8.13 1.03
N LYS A 112 5.96 -7.88 2.17
CA LYS A 112 5.73 -8.54 3.45
C LYS A 112 5.10 -7.61 4.49
N ASN A 113 4.39 -6.57 4.05
CA ASN A 113 3.69 -5.68 4.98
C ASN A 113 2.61 -6.45 5.77
N PRO A 114 2.69 -6.48 7.12
CA PRO A 114 1.80 -7.29 7.95
C PRO A 114 0.40 -6.69 8.12
N LEU A 115 0.16 -5.45 7.68
CA LEU A 115 -1.10 -4.74 7.92
C LEU A 115 -2.20 -5.13 6.94
N LEU A 116 -1.85 -5.61 5.75
CA LEU A 116 -2.82 -6.10 4.77
C LEU A 116 -2.80 -7.63 4.77
N PRO A 117 -3.95 -8.30 4.93
CA PRO A 117 -4.06 -9.76 4.89
C PRO A 117 -4.03 -10.26 3.43
N LEU A 118 -2.96 -9.92 2.72
CA LEU A 118 -2.68 -10.27 1.33
C LEU A 118 -1.47 -11.20 1.27
N GLU A 119 -1.51 -12.14 0.32
CA GLU A 119 -0.40 -13.05 0.06
C GLU A 119 0.85 -12.31 -0.45
N ILE A 120 0.65 -11.30 -1.31
CA ILE A 120 1.68 -10.34 -1.72
C ILE A 120 1.13 -8.96 -1.39
N SER A 121 1.75 -8.32 -0.41
CA SER A 121 1.29 -7.03 0.11
C SER A 121 1.96 -5.86 -0.59
N ILE A 122 1.59 -4.64 -0.18
CA ILE A 122 2.23 -3.38 -0.58
C ILE A 122 2.27 -2.45 0.63
N SER A 123 3.29 -1.58 0.71
CA SER A 123 3.29 -0.47 1.65
C SER A 123 2.05 0.41 1.47
N TRP A 124 1.27 0.53 2.54
CA TRP A 124 0.05 1.34 2.57
C TRP A 124 0.07 2.29 3.76
N ASP A 125 -0.16 3.59 3.53
CA ASP A 125 -0.30 4.57 4.59
C ASP A 125 -1.76 4.58 5.07
N PRO A 126 -2.05 4.20 6.33
CA PRO A 126 -3.43 4.17 6.82
C PRO A 126 -4.02 5.56 7.07
N ILE A 127 -3.20 6.60 7.25
CA ILE A 127 -3.68 7.96 7.51
C ILE A 127 -4.04 8.64 6.18
N LEU A 128 -3.09 8.65 5.24
CA LEU A 128 -3.32 9.23 3.91
C LEU A 128 -4.14 8.31 3.00
N ASN A 129 -4.28 7.03 3.39
CA ASN A 129 -5.05 6.00 2.70
C ASN A 129 -4.65 5.82 1.23
N VAL A 130 -3.33 5.78 0.99
CA VAL A 130 -2.69 5.61 -0.32
C VAL A 130 -1.47 4.69 -0.21
N PRO A 131 -1.06 4.04 -1.31
CA PRO A 131 0.22 3.34 -1.32
C PRO A 131 1.37 4.34 -1.27
N TYR A 132 2.45 3.99 -0.57
CA TYR A 132 3.62 4.85 -0.44
C TYR A 132 4.93 4.07 -0.62
N ILE A 133 6.01 4.79 -0.87
CA ILE A 133 7.38 4.25 -0.88
C ILE A 133 8.01 4.63 0.47
N PRO A 134 8.40 3.67 1.32
CA PRO A 134 9.04 3.99 2.59
C PRO A 134 10.33 4.79 2.39
N ALA A 135 10.52 5.83 3.21
CA ALA A 135 11.72 6.66 3.20
C ALA A 135 12.99 5.82 3.48
N SER A 136 12.89 4.79 4.33
CA SER A 136 13.96 3.84 4.61
C SER A 136 14.39 3.06 3.37
N SER A 137 13.45 2.68 2.49
CA SER A 137 13.76 2.02 1.23
C SER A 137 14.52 2.94 0.28
N LEU A 138 14.09 4.19 0.12
CA LEU A 138 14.80 5.18 -0.71
C LEU A 138 16.20 5.46 -0.17
N LYS A 139 16.32 5.71 1.14
CA LYS A 139 17.62 5.94 1.80
C LYS A 139 18.56 4.75 1.60
N GLY A 140 18.04 3.53 1.74
CA GLY A 140 18.81 2.31 1.52
C GLY A 140 19.36 2.21 0.10
N VAL A 141 18.53 2.44 -0.91
CA VAL A 141 18.94 2.41 -2.32
C VAL A 141 20.02 3.46 -2.61
N VAL A 142 19.81 4.71 -2.16
CA VAL A 142 20.79 5.79 -2.37
C VAL A 142 22.11 5.46 -1.69
N ARG A 143 22.07 5.00 -0.43
CA ARG A 143 23.27 4.60 0.33
C ARG A 143 24.04 3.50 -0.40
N THR A 144 23.37 2.42 -0.79
CA THR A 144 24.01 1.30 -1.50
C THR A 144 24.59 1.76 -2.84
N TYR A 145 23.91 2.66 -3.56
CA TYR A 145 24.45 3.23 -4.79
C TYR A 145 25.76 4.01 -4.55
N LEU A 146 25.80 4.87 -3.53
CA LEU A 146 26.99 5.64 -3.19
C LEU A 146 28.15 4.72 -2.79
N GLU A 147 27.89 3.72 -1.94
CA GLU A 147 28.86 2.71 -1.51
C GLU A 147 29.45 1.94 -2.70
N LEU A 148 28.62 1.46 -3.63
CA LEU A 148 29.06 0.70 -4.81
C LEU A 148 29.90 1.53 -5.79
N ASN A 149 29.65 2.85 -5.85
CA ASN A 149 30.39 3.76 -6.73
C ASN A 149 31.58 4.43 -6.03
N ASN A 150 31.92 4.05 -4.79
CA ASN A 150 32.96 4.66 -3.98
C ASN A 150 32.82 6.18 -3.82
N ILE A 151 31.60 6.69 -3.84
CA ILE A 151 31.32 8.11 -3.58
C ILE A 151 31.34 8.29 -2.06
N ARG A 152 32.38 8.96 -1.55
CA ARG A 152 32.61 9.15 -0.11
C ARG A 152 32.31 10.56 0.38
N ASP A 153 32.11 11.48 -0.56
CA ASP A 153 31.77 12.87 -0.30
C ASP A 153 30.79 13.37 -1.34
N ILE A 154 29.96 14.33 -0.94
CA ILE A 154 29.14 15.15 -1.83
C ILE A 154 29.53 16.59 -1.53
N ASP A 155 30.07 17.30 -2.52
CA ASP A 155 30.55 18.68 -2.37
C ASP A 155 31.53 18.89 -1.20
N SER A 156 32.51 17.98 -1.05
CA SER A 156 33.49 17.98 0.05
C SER A 156 32.92 17.73 1.45
N ILE A 157 31.64 17.32 1.55
CA ILE A 157 31.02 16.88 2.80
C ILE A 157 31.11 15.35 2.85
N PRO A 158 31.81 14.76 3.84
CA PRO A 158 31.92 13.31 3.96
C PRO A 158 30.56 12.66 4.26
N ILE A 159 30.29 11.53 3.60
CA ILE A 159 29.09 10.73 3.81
C ILE A 159 29.44 9.67 4.86
N GLU A 160 29.09 9.91 6.13
CA GLU A 160 29.21 8.94 7.22
C GLU A 160 28.19 7.78 7.14
#